data_AF-A0A9X5X6B9-F1
#
_entry.id   AF-A0A9X5X6B9-F1
#
_cell.length_a   1.000
_cell.length_b   1.000
_cell.length_c   1.000
_cell.angle_alpha   90.00
_cell.angle_beta   90.00
_cell.angle_gamma   90.00
#
_symmetry.space_group_name_H-M   'P 1'
#
loop_
_entity.id
_entity.type
_entity.pdbx_description
1 polymer ?
#
loop_
_entity_poly.entity_id
_entity_poly.type
_entity_poly.pdbx_seq_one_letter_code
_entity_poly.pdbx_strand_id
1 'polypeptide(L)'
;AALFALALLLAVLTFTAVTLLVGQPFYESLSEKVDRDVSPDGTAPESGLPLRRELWISARDSLRILVRAAVWGVLLFALGFLPFIGQTVVPVIGFFVTGFFLTEELTAVALQRRGVDLRDRLTLLRSRKTLVWGFGTPLGLAFLVPFVAVFLMPGAVAGATLMARDLLDEETDEPDDDHDDHGGHDNHDDHEQRAAA
;
A
#
# COMPACT_ATOMS: atom_id res chain seq x y z
N ALA A 1 2.91 -41.03 -5.80
CA ALA A 1 3.27 -39.75 -5.15
C ALA A 1 3.53 -38.64 -6.17
N ALA A 2 4.58 -38.73 -7.03
CA ALA A 2 4.93 -37.66 -7.98
C ALA A 2 3.82 -37.32 -8.99
N LEU A 3 3.16 -38.32 -9.58
CA LEU A 3 2.02 -38.10 -10.50
C LEU A 3 0.82 -37.43 -9.81
N PHE A 4 0.58 -37.77 -8.53
CA PHE A 4 -0.48 -37.16 -7.73
C PHE A 4 -0.16 -35.70 -7.39
N ALA A 5 1.09 -35.40 -7.01
CA ALA A 5 1.55 -34.03 -6.78
C ALA A 5 1.50 -33.18 -8.05
N LEU A 6 1.89 -33.75 -9.20
CA LEU A 6 1.79 -33.08 -10.51
C LEU A 6 0.33 -32.81 -10.89
N ALA A 7 -0.56 -33.79 -10.71
CA ALA A 7 -1.99 -33.62 -10.97
C ALA A 7 -2.60 -32.54 -10.07
N LEU A 8 -2.23 -32.52 -8.78
CA LEU A 8 -2.67 -31.50 -7.82
C LEU A 8 -2.17 -30.11 -8.22
N LEU A 9 -0.88 -30.00 -8.59
CA LEU A 9 -0.28 -28.75 -9.07
C LEU A 9 -1.00 -28.23 -10.32
N LEU A 10 -1.21 -29.09 -11.32
CA LEU A 10 -1.92 -28.73 -12.54
C LEU A 10 -3.38 -28.35 -12.26
N ALA A 11 -4.05 -29.03 -11.33
CA ALA A 11 -5.41 -28.69 -10.94
C ALA A 11 -5.47 -27.30 -10.29
N VAL A 12 -4.56 -26.99 -9.36
CA VAL A 12 -4.49 -25.67 -8.71
C VAL A 12 -4.17 -24.58 -9.74
N LEU A 13 -3.16 -24.78 -10.59
CA LEU A 13 -2.78 -23.79 -11.63
C LEU A 13 -3.91 -23.55 -12.63
N THR A 14 -4.58 -24.61 -13.09
CA THR A 14 -5.69 -24.51 -14.04
C THR A 14 -6.88 -23.84 -13.38
N PHE A 15 -7.19 -24.18 -12.11
CA PHE A 15 -8.23 -23.51 -11.34
C PHE A 15 -7.94 -22.02 -11.20
N THR A 16 -6.76 -21.63 -10.73
CA THR A 16 -6.35 -20.23 -10.63
C THR A 16 -6.43 -19.51 -11.97
N ALA A 17 -5.92 -20.12 -13.04
CA ALA A 17 -5.96 -19.54 -14.39
C ALA A 17 -7.40 -19.35 -14.89
N VAL A 18 -8.28 -20.34 -14.70
CA VAL A 18 -9.69 -20.25 -15.09
C VAL A 18 -10.43 -19.23 -14.23
N THR A 19 -10.23 -19.22 -12.91
CA THR A 19 -10.83 -18.22 -12.01
C THR A 19 -10.39 -16.81 -12.38
N LEU A 20 -9.11 -16.60 -12.69
CA LEU A 20 -8.61 -15.31 -13.15
C LEU A 20 -9.20 -14.95 -14.50
N LEU A 21 -9.19 -15.86 -15.49
CA LEU A 21 -9.74 -15.61 -16.83
C LEU A 21 -11.23 -15.24 -16.79
N VAL A 22 -12.01 -15.88 -15.92
CA VAL A 22 -13.42 -15.56 -15.68
C VAL A 22 -13.57 -14.24 -14.91
N GLY A 23 -12.66 -13.95 -13.98
CA GLY A 23 -12.65 -12.72 -13.20
C GLY A 23 -12.20 -11.49 -14.00
N GLN A 24 -11.29 -11.63 -14.96
CA GLN A 24 -10.72 -10.54 -15.76
C GLN A 24 -11.77 -9.60 -16.36
N PRO A 25 -12.84 -10.07 -17.04
CA PRO A 25 -13.86 -9.16 -17.57
C PRO A 25 -14.59 -8.37 -16.49
N PHE A 26 -14.75 -8.94 -15.29
CA PHE A 26 -15.32 -8.21 -14.14
C PHE A 26 -14.32 -7.22 -13.54
N TYR A 27 -13.03 -7.58 -13.43
CA TYR A 27 -11.96 -6.67 -12.99
C TYR A 27 -11.77 -5.49 -13.95
N GLU A 28 -11.85 -5.74 -15.25
CA GLU A 28 -11.74 -4.73 -16.32
C GLU A 28 -12.98 -3.81 -16.34
N SER A 29 -14.19 -4.39 -16.26
CA SER A 29 -15.43 -3.62 -16.17
C SER A 29 -15.54 -2.80 -14.87
N LEU A 30 -14.96 -3.29 -13.77
CA LEU A 30 -14.93 -2.57 -12.49
C LEU A 30 -13.89 -1.44 -12.52
N SER A 31 -12.72 -1.70 -13.10
CA SER A 31 -11.71 -0.68 -13.39
C SER A 31 -12.29 0.46 -14.23
N GLU A 32 -13.00 0.13 -15.31
CA GLU A 32 -13.61 1.09 -16.25
C GLU A 32 -14.83 1.83 -15.66
N LYS A 33 -15.46 1.30 -14.61
CA LYS A 33 -16.52 2.00 -13.86
C LYS A 33 -15.94 2.94 -12.81
N VAL A 34 -14.93 2.50 -12.09
CA VAL A 34 -14.24 3.33 -11.09
C VAL A 34 -13.53 4.52 -11.74
N ASP A 35 -12.94 4.32 -12.92
CA ASP A 35 -12.29 5.41 -13.67
C ASP A 35 -13.30 6.46 -14.18
N ARG A 36 -14.56 6.04 -14.39
CA ARG A 36 -15.66 6.88 -14.87
C ARG A 36 -16.38 7.62 -13.74
N ASP A 37 -16.46 7.00 -12.56
CA ASP A 37 -17.14 7.56 -11.38
C ASP A 37 -16.27 8.55 -10.59
N VAL A 38 -14.94 8.50 -10.75
CA VAL A 38 -13.99 9.37 -10.02
C VAL A 38 -13.47 10.54 -10.88
N SER A 39 -13.80 10.57 -12.18
CA SER A 39 -13.39 11.67 -13.08
C SER A 39 -14.45 12.79 -13.10
N PRO A 40 -14.15 14.02 -12.61
CA PRO A 40 -15.12 15.12 -12.55
C PRO A 40 -15.55 15.65 -13.93
N ASP A 41 -14.80 15.34 -14.99
CA ASP A 41 -15.02 15.82 -16.36
C ASP A 41 -15.34 14.70 -17.36
N GLY A 42 -15.54 13.45 -16.91
CA GLY A 42 -15.88 12.32 -17.79
C GLY A 42 -14.80 11.97 -18.82
N THR A 43 -13.56 12.44 -18.63
CA THR A 43 -12.42 12.10 -19.47
C THR A 43 -11.43 11.29 -18.65
N ALA A 44 -11.16 10.06 -19.09
CA ALA A 44 -10.04 9.28 -18.57
C ALA A 44 -8.74 9.99 -18.98
N PRO A 45 -7.72 10.15 -18.11
CA PRO A 45 -6.45 10.71 -18.51
C PRO A 45 -5.80 9.79 -19.55
N GLU A 46 -5.94 10.13 -20.83
CA GLU A 46 -5.22 9.46 -21.89
C GLU A 46 -3.73 9.77 -21.70
N SER A 47 -2.94 8.74 -21.37
CA SER A 47 -1.49 8.86 -21.44
C SER A 47 -1.17 9.20 -22.90
N GLY A 48 -0.63 10.40 -23.15
CA GLY A 48 -0.17 10.80 -24.49
C GLY A 48 1.03 10.00 -25.00
N LEU A 49 1.30 8.84 -24.40
CA LEU A 49 2.39 7.92 -24.71
C LEU A 49 1.80 6.65 -25.35
N PRO A 50 2.45 6.08 -26.36
CA PRO A 50 1.92 4.88 -27.01
C PRO A 50 1.85 3.73 -26.00
N LEU A 51 0.71 3.03 -25.91
CA LEU A 51 0.40 1.89 -25.01
C LEU A 51 1.58 0.93 -24.76
N ARG A 52 2.37 0.64 -25.80
CA ARG A 52 3.61 -0.18 -25.70
C ARG A 52 4.64 0.35 -24.70
N ARG A 53 4.76 1.67 -24.58
CA ARG A 53 5.73 2.38 -23.73
C ARG A 53 5.23 2.42 -22.29
N GLU A 54 3.94 2.56 -22.09
CA GLU A 54 3.29 2.48 -20.79
C GLU A 54 3.36 1.06 -20.21
N LEU A 55 3.05 0.04 -21.03
CA LEU A 55 3.28 -1.36 -20.69
C LEU A 55 4.77 -1.66 -20.40
N TRP A 56 5.69 -1.06 -21.16
CA TRP A 56 7.13 -1.23 -20.93
C TRP A 56 7.60 -0.58 -19.63
N ILE A 57 7.06 0.59 -19.26
CA ILE A 57 7.37 1.27 -18.00
C ILE A 57 6.83 0.45 -16.83
N SER A 58 5.55 0.04 -16.88
CA SER A 58 4.92 -0.80 -15.85
C SER A 58 5.61 -2.16 -15.68
N ALA A 59 5.98 -2.81 -16.79
CA ALA A 59 6.74 -4.06 -16.77
C ALA A 59 8.12 -3.88 -16.15
N ARG A 60 8.83 -2.78 -16.48
CA ARG A 60 10.14 -2.48 -15.91
C ARG A 60 10.07 -2.14 -14.43
N ASP A 61 9.02 -1.47 -13.99
CA ASP A 61 8.82 -1.11 -12.59
C ASP A 61 8.44 -2.32 -11.74
N SER A 62 7.54 -3.17 -12.23
CA SER A 62 7.27 -4.48 -11.63
C SER A 62 8.54 -5.33 -11.56
N LEU A 63 9.35 -5.34 -12.63
CA LEU A 63 10.61 -6.09 -12.67
C LEU A 63 11.64 -5.53 -11.66
N ARG A 64 11.71 -4.21 -11.46
CA ARG A 64 12.60 -3.60 -10.46
C ARG A 64 12.21 -3.98 -9.03
N ILE A 65 10.91 -3.98 -8.73
CA ILE A 65 10.40 -4.41 -7.42
C ILE A 65 10.73 -5.89 -7.21
N LEU A 66 10.44 -6.73 -8.21
CA LEU A 66 10.71 -8.16 -8.15
C LEU A 66 12.20 -8.46 -7.96
N VAL A 67 13.08 -7.80 -8.71
CA VAL A 67 14.53 -7.95 -8.55
C VAL A 67 14.97 -7.50 -7.15
N ARG A 68 14.42 -6.41 -6.61
CA ARG A 68 14.77 -5.95 -5.26
C ARG A 68 14.31 -6.93 -4.18
N ALA A 69 13.09 -7.45 -4.30
CA ALA A 69 12.56 -8.47 -3.40
C ALA A 69 13.40 -9.76 -3.49
N ALA A 70 13.78 -10.18 -4.70
CA ALA A 70 14.64 -11.34 -4.92
C ALA A 70 16.04 -11.16 -4.31
N VAL A 71 16.66 -9.99 -4.48
CA VAL A 71 17.97 -9.68 -3.88
C VAL A 71 17.90 -9.76 -2.36
N TRP A 72 16.87 -9.16 -1.74
CA TRP A 72 16.67 -9.26 -0.30
C TRP A 72 16.38 -10.69 0.15
N GLY A 73 15.56 -11.43 -0.59
CA GLY A 73 15.26 -12.83 -0.32
C GLY A 73 16.51 -13.70 -0.34
N VAL A 74 17.35 -13.57 -1.38
CA VAL A 74 18.62 -14.29 -1.49
C VAL A 74 19.60 -13.91 -0.37
N LEU A 75 19.68 -12.61 -0.04
CA LEU A 75 20.57 -12.13 1.01
C LEU A 75 20.16 -12.67 2.39
N LEU A 76 18.87 -12.58 2.74
CA LEU A 76 18.34 -13.11 4.00
C LEU A 76 18.45 -14.64 4.05
N PHE A 77 18.18 -15.32 2.94
CA PHE A 77 18.36 -16.77 2.84
C PHE A 77 19.81 -17.18 3.09
N ALA A 78 20.77 -16.52 2.43
CA ALA A 78 22.20 -16.77 2.65
C ALA A 78 22.62 -16.48 4.10
N LEU A 79 22.12 -15.38 4.68
CA LEU A 79 22.41 -15.01 6.06
C LEU A 79 21.78 -15.98 7.07
N GLY A 80 20.68 -16.64 6.70
CA GLY A 80 20.01 -17.68 7.46
C GLY A 80 20.87 -18.92 7.75
N PHE A 81 21.93 -19.16 6.97
CA PHE A 81 22.87 -20.27 7.19
C PHE A 81 23.90 -19.99 8.29
N LEU A 82 24.00 -18.76 8.79
CA LEU A 82 24.91 -18.47 9.91
C LEU A 82 24.33 -19.10 11.19
N PRO A 83 25.09 -19.96 11.90
CA PRO A 83 24.63 -20.52 13.17
C PRO A 83 24.38 -19.40 14.17
N PHE A 84 23.34 -19.55 14.99
CA PHE A 84 22.83 -18.58 15.98
C PHE A 84 22.26 -17.28 15.37
N ILE A 85 23.00 -16.56 14.52
CA ILE A 85 22.57 -15.29 13.90
C ILE A 85 21.43 -15.51 12.90
N GLY A 86 21.56 -16.54 12.05
CA GLY A 86 20.58 -16.88 11.02
C GLY A 86 19.21 -17.28 11.55
N GLN A 87 19.13 -17.73 12.80
CA GLN A 87 17.88 -18.14 13.44
C GLN A 87 17.30 -17.05 14.35
N THR A 88 18.06 -16.00 14.67
CA THR A 88 17.64 -14.94 15.61
C THR A 88 17.47 -13.60 14.92
N VAL A 89 18.53 -13.08 14.31
CA VAL A 89 18.57 -11.74 13.71
C VAL A 89 17.89 -11.73 12.34
N VAL A 90 18.09 -12.78 11.54
CA VAL A 90 17.56 -12.84 10.17
C VAL A 90 16.03 -12.86 10.13
N PRO A 91 15.30 -13.61 10.96
CA PRO A 91 13.83 -13.54 10.98
C PRO A 91 13.32 -12.14 11.35
N VAL A 92 13.97 -11.48 12.31
CA VAL A 92 13.62 -10.10 12.72
C VAL A 92 13.78 -9.15 11.54
N ILE A 93 14.93 -9.16 10.87
CA ILE A 93 15.16 -8.36 9.65
C ILE A 93 14.17 -8.76 8.55
N GLY A 94 13.82 -10.04 8.45
CA GLY A 94 12.86 -10.56 7.48
C GLY A 94 11.46 -9.96 7.65
N PHE A 95 10.93 -9.90 8.87
CA PHE A 95 9.63 -9.25 9.14
C PHE A 95 9.65 -7.79 8.77
N PHE A 96 10.76 -7.16 9.10
CA PHE A 96 11.02 -5.78 8.83
C PHE A 96 11.04 -5.47 7.32
N VAL A 97 11.79 -6.25 6.55
CA VAL A 97 11.82 -6.17 5.08
C VAL A 97 10.45 -6.47 4.49
N THR A 98 9.76 -7.50 5.00
CA THR A 98 8.41 -7.89 4.55
C THR A 98 7.41 -6.75 4.76
N GLY A 99 7.41 -6.12 5.93
CA GLY A 99 6.52 -5.00 6.23
C GLY A 99 6.77 -3.79 5.32
N PHE A 100 8.05 -3.51 5.00
CA PHE A 100 8.39 -2.47 4.05
C PHE A 100 7.83 -2.75 2.64
N PHE A 101 8.02 -3.97 2.13
CA PHE A 101 7.50 -4.35 0.80
C PHE A 101 5.98 -4.39 0.76
N LEU A 102 5.32 -4.87 1.82
CA LEU A 102 3.86 -4.81 1.93
C LEU A 102 3.34 -3.38 1.89
N THR A 103 3.97 -2.47 2.63
CA THR A 103 3.58 -1.06 2.62
C THR A 103 3.76 -0.45 1.24
N GLU A 104 4.91 -0.72 0.59
CA GLU A 104 5.14 -0.26 -0.78
C GLU A 104 4.07 -0.79 -1.74
N GLU A 105 3.76 -2.08 -1.69
CA GLU A 105 2.79 -2.71 -2.58
C GLU A 105 1.38 -2.14 -2.41
N LEU A 106 0.95 -1.95 -1.16
CA LEU A 106 -0.38 -1.40 -0.86
C LEU A 106 -0.47 0.10 -1.17
N THR A 107 0.55 0.88 -0.82
CA THR A 107 0.58 2.33 -1.13
C THR A 107 0.79 2.60 -2.61
N ALA A 108 1.45 1.70 -3.35
CA ALA A 108 1.66 1.84 -4.78
C ALA A 108 0.34 1.95 -5.55
N VAL A 109 -0.72 1.25 -5.13
CA VAL A 109 -2.04 1.36 -5.77
C VAL A 109 -2.59 2.79 -5.66
N ALA A 110 -2.49 3.40 -4.49
CA ALA A 110 -2.94 4.77 -4.27
C ALA A 110 -2.05 5.80 -4.99
N LEU A 111 -0.72 5.60 -4.98
CA LEU A 111 0.23 6.52 -5.63
C LEU A 111 0.22 6.38 -7.17
N GLN A 112 -0.12 5.21 -7.71
CA GLN A 112 -0.33 5.00 -9.16
C GLN A 112 -1.48 5.86 -9.68
N ARG A 113 -2.59 5.86 -8.95
CA ARG A 113 -3.78 6.66 -9.30
C ARG A 113 -3.49 8.16 -9.32
N ARG A 114 -2.44 8.60 -8.60
CA ARG A 114 -2.00 9.99 -8.51
C ARG A 114 -0.86 10.33 -9.46
N GLY A 115 -0.48 9.41 -10.35
CA GLY A 115 0.58 9.62 -11.34
C GLY A 115 2.00 9.70 -10.77
N VAL A 116 2.22 9.32 -9.50
CA VAL A 116 3.56 9.37 -8.88
C VAL A 116 4.39 8.21 -9.43
N ASP A 117 5.54 8.48 -10.05
CA ASP A 117 6.41 7.44 -10.61
C ASP A 117 7.08 6.57 -9.54
N LEU A 118 7.39 5.30 -9.85
CA LEU A 118 7.97 4.32 -8.89
C LEU A 118 9.20 4.87 -8.14
N ARG A 119 10.05 5.65 -8.82
CA ARG A 119 11.26 6.24 -8.22
C ARG A 119 10.91 7.23 -7.11
N ASP A 120 9.89 8.04 -7.33
CA ASP A 120 9.47 9.07 -6.41
C ASP A 120 8.72 8.45 -5.23
N ARG A 121 7.88 7.43 -5.47
CA ARG A 121 7.27 6.63 -4.39
C ARG A 121 8.30 6.07 -3.44
N LEU A 122 9.37 5.49 -4.00
CA LEU A 122 10.45 4.90 -3.21
C LEU A 122 11.29 5.93 -2.47
N THR A 123 11.30 7.17 -2.95
CA THR A 123 11.99 8.27 -2.28
C THR A 123 11.13 8.78 -1.12
N LEU A 124 9.81 8.91 -1.32
CA LEU A 124 8.82 9.26 -0.29
C LEU A 124 8.76 8.22 0.84
N LEU A 125 8.66 6.92 0.49
CA LEU A 125 8.66 5.83 1.48
C LEU A 125 9.97 5.78 2.29
N ARG A 126 11.09 6.20 1.69
CA ARG A 126 12.39 6.26 2.38
C ARG A 126 12.60 7.53 3.19
N SER A 127 11.87 8.62 2.94
CA SER A 127 11.96 9.84 3.74
C SER A 127 11.19 9.68 5.06
N ARG A 128 10.02 9.02 5.04
CA ARG A 128 9.20 8.75 6.23
C ARG A 128 9.29 7.31 6.72
N LYS A 129 10.50 6.86 7.06
CA LYS A 129 10.74 5.46 7.50
C LYS A 129 9.93 5.09 8.75
N THR A 130 9.84 5.95 9.75
CA THR A 130 9.07 5.64 10.97
C THR A 130 7.61 5.30 10.66
N LEU A 131 6.97 6.06 9.77
CA LEU A 131 5.60 5.84 9.31
C LEU A 131 5.45 4.50 8.57
N VAL A 132 6.31 4.26 7.57
CA VAL A 132 6.28 3.04 6.75
C VAL A 132 6.47 1.79 7.59
N TRP A 133 7.43 1.85 8.51
CA TRP A 133 7.78 0.72 9.36
C TRP A 133 6.73 0.50 10.45
N GLY A 134 6.12 1.57 10.97
CA GLY A 134 5.04 1.53 11.96
C GLY A 134 3.73 0.94 11.40
N PHE A 135 3.43 1.17 10.13
CA PHE A 135 2.27 0.54 9.46
C PHE A 135 2.59 -0.87 8.97
N GLY A 136 3.67 -1.02 8.20
CA GLY A 136 3.97 -2.25 7.48
C GLY A 136 4.35 -3.43 8.35
N THR A 137 5.11 -3.19 9.43
CA THR A 137 5.60 -4.27 10.30
C THR A 137 4.46 -4.99 11.03
N PRO A 138 3.57 -4.32 11.79
CA PRO A 138 2.45 -5.00 12.45
C PRO A 138 1.47 -5.59 11.44
N LEU A 139 1.24 -4.90 10.31
CA LEU A 139 0.39 -5.41 9.24
C LEU A 139 0.94 -6.71 8.64
N GLY A 140 2.24 -6.74 8.32
CA GLY A 140 2.90 -7.94 7.81
C GLY A 140 2.88 -9.09 8.81
N LEU A 141 3.01 -8.78 10.11
CA LEU A 141 2.89 -9.79 11.16
C LEU A 141 1.47 -10.35 11.26
N ALA A 142 0.45 -9.51 11.17
CA ALA A 142 -0.95 -9.92 11.17
C ALA A 142 -1.30 -10.78 9.94
N PHE A 143 -0.68 -10.50 8.78
CA PHE A 143 -0.86 -11.26 7.55
C PHE A 143 -0.26 -12.68 7.59
N LEU A 144 0.61 -12.98 8.56
CA LEU A 144 1.09 -14.35 8.79
C LEU A 144 0.00 -15.26 9.33
N VAL A 145 -1.03 -14.70 9.97
CA VAL A 145 -2.15 -15.47 10.49
C VAL A 145 -3.13 -15.74 9.35
N PRO A 146 -3.36 -17.01 8.97
CA PRO A 146 -4.36 -17.34 7.96
C PRO A 146 -5.74 -16.83 8.35
N PHE A 147 -6.58 -16.51 7.36
CA PHE A 147 -7.90 -15.87 7.51
C PHE A 147 -7.89 -14.43 8.02
N VAL A 148 -7.01 -14.06 8.97
CA VAL A 148 -6.84 -12.66 9.40
C VAL A 148 -6.48 -11.78 8.21
N ALA A 149 -5.55 -12.23 7.37
CA ALA A 149 -5.17 -11.52 6.14
C ALA A 149 -6.37 -11.20 5.22
N VAL A 150 -7.37 -12.08 5.14
CA VAL A 150 -8.54 -11.90 4.27
C VAL A 150 -9.42 -10.75 4.78
N PHE A 151 -9.66 -10.70 6.09
CA PHE A 151 -10.46 -9.63 6.71
C PHE A 151 -9.69 -8.33 6.86
N LEU A 152 -8.37 -8.42 7.08
CA LEU A 152 -7.51 -7.27 7.30
C LEU A 152 -7.12 -6.58 5.99
N MET A 153 -7.12 -7.30 4.86
CA MET A 153 -6.83 -6.73 3.52
C MET A 153 -7.61 -5.45 3.19
N PRO A 154 -8.95 -5.38 3.29
CA PRO A 154 -9.67 -4.13 3.00
C PRO A 154 -9.23 -2.97 3.91
N GLY A 155 -9.01 -3.22 5.20
CA GLY A 155 -8.48 -2.21 6.14
C GLY A 155 -7.05 -1.80 5.82
N ALA A 156 -6.21 -2.74 5.38
CA ALA A 156 -4.84 -2.51 4.95
C ALA A 156 -4.79 -1.61 3.70
N VAL A 157 -5.67 -1.85 2.73
CA VAL A 157 -5.79 -1.00 1.52
C VAL A 157 -6.27 0.40 1.89
N ALA A 158 -7.27 0.52 2.78
CA ALA A 158 -7.73 1.81 3.27
C ALA A 158 -6.63 2.58 4.00
N GLY A 159 -5.95 1.92 4.96
CA GLY A 159 -4.84 2.51 5.70
C GLY A 159 -3.65 2.92 4.82
N ALA A 160 -3.31 2.10 3.82
CA ALA A 160 -2.28 2.47 2.84
C ALA A 160 -2.69 3.66 1.98
N THR A 161 -3.99 3.81 1.69
CA THR A 161 -4.50 4.97 0.95
C THR A 161 -4.43 6.26 1.78
N LEU A 162 -4.70 6.19 3.09
CA LEU A 162 -4.53 7.32 4.01
C LEU A 162 -3.05 7.67 4.18
N MET A 163 -2.19 6.66 4.37
CA MET A 163 -0.73 6.85 4.41
C MET A 163 -0.22 7.52 3.14
N ALA A 164 -0.73 7.13 1.98
CA ALA A 164 -0.38 7.74 0.70
C ALA A 164 -0.74 9.23 0.64
N ARG A 165 -1.84 9.65 1.27
CA ARG A 165 -2.25 11.06 1.38
C ARG A 165 -1.33 11.84 2.30
N ASP A 166 -1.04 11.31 3.49
CA ASP A 166 -0.08 11.91 4.44
C ASP A 166 1.32 12.05 3.81
N LEU A 167 1.77 11.07 3.02
CA LEU A 167 3.05 11.14 2.31
C LEU A 167 3.10 12.24 1.24
N LEU A 168 1.95 12.71 0.76
CA LEU A 168 1.82 13.78 -0.22
C LEU A 168 1.43 15.13 0.42
N ASP A 169 1.39 15.20 1.76
CA ASP A 169 0.87 16.35 2.53
C ASP A 169 -0.53 16.80 2.07
N GLU A 170 -1.38 15.83 1.72
CA GLU A 170 -2.79 16.10 1.43
C GLU A 170 -3.59 16.04 2.73
N GLU A 171 -4.14 17.18 3.15
CA GLU A 171 -5.01 17.26 4.33
C GLU A 171 -6.13 16.21 4.24
N THR A 172 -6.18 15.36 5.26
CA THR A 172 -7.32 14.52 5.59
C THR A 172 -8.17 15.29 6.57
N ASP A 173 -9.39 15.67 6.17
CA ASP A 173 -10.46 16.01 7.10
C ASP A 173 -10.76 14.76 7.94
N GLU A 174 -9.96 14.51 8.98
CA GLU A 174 -10.40 13.66 10.08
C GLU A 174 -11.39 14.48 10.92
N PRO A 175 -12.55 13.92 11.31
CA PRO A 175 -13.38 14.57 12.31
C PRO A 175 -12.57 14.67 13.60
N ASP A 176 -12.43 15.89 14.13
CA ASP A 176 -11.88 16.20 15.45
C ASP A 176 -12.36 15.14 16.47
N ASP A 177 -11.47 14.23 16.87
CA ASP A 177 -11.64 13.52 18.13
C ASP A 177 -11.33 14.56 19.21
N ASP A 178 -12.39 15.01 19.88
CA ASP A 178 -12.40 15.95 21.00
C ASP A 178 -11.18 15.75 21.91
N HIS A 179 -10.18 16.61 21.75
CA HIS A 179 -9.28 16.95 22.84
C HIS A 179 -10.07 17.81 23.83
N ASP A 180 -10.77 17.13 24.74
CA ASP A 180 -11.13 17.65 26.05
C ASP A 180 -9.85 18.14 26.74
N ASP A 181 -9.53 19.43 26.60
CA ASP A 181 -8.77 20.17 27.59
C ASP A 181 -9.66 21.28 28.15
N HIS A 182 -10.40 20.90 29.20
CA HIS A 182 -11.01 21.84 30.12
C HIS A 182 -9.91 22.63 30.84
N GLY A 183 -9.70 23.87 30.40
CA GLY A 183 -8.84 24.83 31.09
C GLY A 183 -9.34 26.26 30.91
N GLY A 184 -10.49 26.57 31.51
CA GLY A 184 -11.00 27.93 31.57
C GLY A 184 -10.02 28.90 32.24
N HIS A 185 -9.88 30.08 31.65
CA HIS A 185 -9.61 31.29 32.40
C HIS A 185 -10.34 32.47 31.76
N ASP A 186 -11.19 33.07 32.59
CA ASP A 186 -11.93 34.30 32.38
C ASP A 186 -11.05 35.46 31.90
N ASN A 187 -11.63 36.32 31.05
CA ASN A 187 -11.77 37.74 31.34
C ASN A 187 -12.73 38.35 30.31
N HIS A 188 -13.94 38.69 30.73
CA HIS A 188 -14.34 40.02 31.24
C HIS A 188 -14.70 40.96 30.08
N ASP A 189 -16.01 41.13 29.93
CA ASP A 189 -16.73 42.37 29.61
C ASP A 189 -16.06 43.40 28.71
N ASP A 190 -16.69 43.67 27.56
CA ASP A 190 -16.99 45.04 27.13
C ASP A 190 -18.15 45.05 26.14
N HIS A 191 -19.35 44.86 26.69
CA HIS A 191 -20.58 45.39 26.10
C HIS A 191 -20.85 46.77 26.72
N GLU A 192 -20.13 47.83 26.30
CA GLU A 192 -20.61 49.20 26.45
C GLU A 192 -19.75 50.21 25.66
N GLN A 193 -20.11 50.47 24.40
CA GLN A 193 -20.30 51.84 23.90
C GLN A 193 -20.80 51.84 22.45
N ARG A 194 -22.13 51.87 22.35
CA ARG A 194 -22.79 52.67 21.33
C ARG A 194 -22.48 54.15 21.60
N ALA A 195 -22.34 54.89 20.51
CA ALA A 195 -22.61 56.32 20.37
C ALA A 195 -21.56 57.34 20.89
N ALA A 196 -21.20 58.22 19.95
CA ALA A 196 -20.59 59.55 20.12
C ALA A 196 -19.05 59.65 20.21
N ALA A 197 -18.39 59.69 19.04
CA ALA A 197 -17.40 60.71 18.68
C ALA A 197 -17.08 60.64 17.18
#